data_AF-A0A227J2F9-F1
#
_entry.id   AF-A0A227J2F9-F1
#
_cell.length_a   1.000
_cell.length_b   1.000
_cell.length_c   1.000
_cell.angle_alpha   90.00
_cell.angle_beta   90.00
_cell.angle_gamma   90.00
#
_symmetry.space_group_name_H-M   'P 1'
#
loop_
_entity.id
_entity.type
_entity.pdbx_description
1 polymer ?
#
loop_
_entity_poly.entity_id
_entity_poly.type
_entity_poly.pdbx_seq_one_letter_code
_entity_poly.pdbx_strand_id
1 'polypeptide(L)'
;CEEQLIALEQADLETPVVVWLKIDSGMHRLGVRPEQYDEFISRLKTCPNVAKPLRYMSHFGCADELDSSITPQQIELFMSLTSGCQGERSLAASAGLLAWPQS
;
A
#
# COMPACT_ATOMS: atom_id res chain seq x y z
N CYS A 1 -9.52 -8.37 -1.79
CA CYS A 1 -9.20 -6.92 -1.78
C CYS A 1 -10.34 -6.13 -2.41
N GLU A 2 -10.88 -6.61 -3.53
CA GLU A 2 -12.04 -6.03 -4.22
C GLU A 2 -13.27 -5.89 -3.32
N GLU A 3 -13.53 -6.88 -2.47
CA GLU A 3 -14.69 -6.93 -1.59
C GLU A 3 -14.70 -5.76 -0.59
N GLN A 4 -13.52 -5.35 -0.10
CA GLN A 4 -13.39 -4.22 0.83
C GLN A 4 -13.59 -2.88 0.12
N LEU A 5 -13.12 -2.76 -1.13
CA LEU A 5 -13.34 -1.56 -1.93
C LEU A 5 -14.83 -1.39 -2.25
N ILE A 6 -15.49 -2.46 -2.69
CA ILE A 6 -16.93 -2.46 -2.95
C ILE A 6 -17.71 -2.10 -1.67
N ALA A 7 -17.34 -2.66 -0.53
CA ALA A 7 -17.98 -2.31 0.74
C ALA A 7 -17.82 -0.82 1.09
N LEU A 8 -16.64 -0.24 0.85
CA LEU A 8 -16.43 1.21 1.03
C LEU A 8 -17.24 2.05 0.05
N GLU A 9 -17.38 1.62 -1.21
CA GLU A 9 -18.16 2.33 -2.23
C GLU A 9 -19.67 2.31 -1.95
N GLN A 10 -20.17 1.23 -1.34
CA GLN A 10 -21.60 1.01 -1.09
C GLN A 10 -22.05 1.45 0.31
N ALA A 11 -21.12 1.71 1.23
CA ALA A 11 -21.47 2.14 2.57
C ALA A 11 -22.15 3.52 2.59
N ASP A 12 -23.03 3.72 3.55
CA ASP A 12 -23.52 5.06 3.93
C ASP A 12 -22.83 5.41 5.26
N LEU A 13 -21.82 6.28 5.19
CA LEU A 13 -21.02 6.68 6.35
C LEU A 13 -21.29 8.15 6.69
N GLU A 14 -21.51 8.45 7.98
CA GLU A 14 -21.66 9.83 8.45
C GLU A 14 -20.42 10.68 8.16
N THR A 15 -19.23 10.07 8.20
CA THR A 15 -17.96 10.73 7.87
C THR A 15 -17.02 9.81 7.08
N PRO A 16 -16.20 10.35 6.16
CA PRO A 16 -15.23 9.56 5.41
C PRO A 16 -14.16 8.96 6.33
N VAL A 17 -13.74 7.74 6.02
CA VAL A 17 -12.70 7.03 6.77
C VAL A 17 -11.32 7.19 6.14
N VAL A 18 -10.28 7.24 6.97
CA VAL A 18 -8.89 7.22 6.51
C VAL A 18 -8.55 5.83 5.99
N VAL A 19 -8.12 5.74 4.73
CA VAL A 19 -7.75 4.47 4.08
C VAL A 19 -6.25 4.37 3.88
N TRP A 20 -5.71 3.22 4.30
CA TRP A 20 -4.39 2.75 3.93
C TRP A 20 -4.51 1.72 2.81
N LEU A 21 -4.17 2.11 1.59
CA LEU A 21 -4.10 1.16 0.49
C LEU A 21 -2.89 0.25 0.70
N LYS A 22 -3.17 -1.04 0.90
CA LYS A 22 -2.13 -2.06 1.01
C LYS A 22 -1.74 -2.55 -0.39
N ILE A 23 -0.47 -2.38 -0.74
CA ILE A 23 0.12 -2.83 -2.01
C ILE A 23 0.85 -4.15 -1.76
N ASP A 24 0.61 -5.15 -2.60
CA ASP A 24 1.45 -6.35 -2.64
C ASP A 24 2.70 -6.04 -3.46
N SER A 25 3.82 -5.82 -2.76
CA SER A 25 5.11 -5.54 -3.38
C SER A 25 5.94 -6.80 -3.67
N GLY A 26 5.43 -8.00 -3.34
CA GLY A 26 6.16 -9.26 -3.55
C GLY A 26 5.97 -10.33 -2.46
N MET A 27 5.16 -10.06 -1.41
CA MET A 27 4.87 -11.04 -0.36
C MET A 27 3.79 -12.05 -0.80
N HIS A 28 2.92 -11.68 -1.74
CA HIS A 28 1.88 -12.55 -2.31
C HIS A 28 0.89 -13.12 -1.30
N ARG A 29 0.69 -12.40 -0.19
CA ARG A 29 -0.25 -12.77 0.87
C ARG A 29 -1.50 -11.89 0.90
N LEU A 30 -1.30 -10.58 0.98
CA LEU A 30 -2.37 -9.58 1.02
C LEU A 30 -1.89 -8.29 0.35
N GLY A 31 -2.80 -7.61 -0.35
CA GLY A 31 -2.55 -6.33 -0.99
C GLY A 31 -3.09 -6.30 -2.41
N VAL A 32 -3.21 -5.10 -2.96
CA VAL A 32 -3.51 -4.87 -4.36
C VAL A 32 -2.22 -5.10 -5.16
N ARG A 33 -2.33 -5.89 -6.22
CA ARG A 33 -1.18 -6.18 -7.09
C ARG A 33 -0.84 -4.97 -7.97
N PRO A 34 0.41 -4.80 -8.43
CA PRO A 34 0.81 -3.67 -9.26
C PRO A 34 -0.07 -3.47 -10.49
N GLU A 35 -0.48 -4.55 -11.15
CA GLU A 35 -1.35 -4.53 -12.33
C GLU A 35 -2.78 -4.03 -12.05
N GLN A 36 -3.21 -4.02 -10.78
CA GLN A 36 -4.53 -3.52 -10.34
C GLN A 36 -4.45 -2.13 -9.70
N TYR A 37 -3.24 -1.61 -9.48
CA TYR A 37 -3.02 -0.42 -8.66
C TYR A 37 -3.79 0.80 -9.18
N ASP A 38 -3.68 1.10 -10.48
CA ASP A 38 -4.29 2.28 -11.07
C ASP A 38 -5.82 2.27 -10.97
N GLU A 39 -6.43 1.09 -11.14
CA GLU A 39 -7.88 0.91 -11.00
C GLU A 39 -8.33 1.20 -9.55
N PHE A 40 -7.67 0.58 -8.57
CA PHE A 40 -7.97 0.79 -7.15
C PHE A 40 -7.78 2.24 -6.73
N ILE A 41 -6.71 2.89 -7.20
CA ILE A 41 -6.45 4.30 -6.91
C ILE A 41 -7.53 5.20 -7.48
N SER A 42 -7.94 4.97 -8.73
CA SER A 42 -8.99 5.75 -9.38
C SER A 42 -10.28 5.69 -8.57
N ARG A 43 -10.70 4.48 -8.19
CA ARG A 43 -11.92 4.23 -7.41
C ARG A 43 -11.87 4.81 -5.99
N LEU A 44 -10.76 4.61 -5.28
CA LEU A 44 -10.58 5.17 -3.94
C LEU A 44 -10.54 6.71 -3.93
N LYS A 45 -9.97 7.34 -4.97
CA LYS A 45 -9.94 8.81 -5.09
C LYS A 45 -11.34 9.40 -5.32
N THR A 46 -12.21 8.70 -6.05
CA THR A 46 -13.57 9.17 -6.35
C THR A 46 -14.58 8.75 -5.28
N CYS A 47 -14.29 7.75 -4.45
CA CYS A 47 -15.17 7.28 -3.39
C CYS A 47 -15.40 8.35 -2.30
N PRO A 48 -16.64 8.80 -2.04
CA PRO A 48 -16.92 9.84 -1.04
C PRO A 48 -16.64 9.38 0.40
N ASN A 49 -16.75 8.08 0.66
CA ASN A 49 -16.51 7.47 1.97
C ASN A 49 -15.03 7.39 2.36
N VAL A 50 -14.12 7.82 1.49
CA VAL A 50 -12.68 7.80 1.73
C VAL A 50 -12.18 9.20 2.01
N ALA A 51 -11.51 9.41 3.15
CA ALA A 51 -10.81 10.65 3.45
C ALA A 51 -9.55 10.78 2.58
N LYS A 52 -9.26 12.01 2.13
CA LYS A 52 -8.08 12.31 1.29
C LYS A 52 -7.07 13.15 2.08
N PRO A 53 -5.76 13.04 1.78
CA PRO A 53 -5.14 12.14 0.79
C PRO A 53 -5.15 10.67 1.23
N LEU A 54 -5.05 9.75 0.27
CA LEU A 54 -4.88 8.32 0.54
C LEU A 54 -3.53 8.06 1.21
N ARG A 55 -3.45 7.04 2.06
CA ARG A 55 -2.20 6.55 2.64
C ARG A 55 -1.85 5.20 2.03
N TYR A 56 -0.58 4.83 2.09
CA TYR A 56 -0.04 3.67 1.37
C TYR A 56 0.76 2.81 2.32
N MET A 57 0.57 1.50 2.24
CA MET A 57 1.39 0.57 3.01
C MET A 57 1.74 -0.69 2.23
N SER A 58 2.84 -1.32 2.61
CA SER A 58 3.18 -2.68 2.20
C SER A 58 3.91 -3.38 3.34
N HIS A 59 4.45 -4.57 3.09
CA HIS A 59 5.20 -5.34 4.08
C HIS A 59 6.26 -6.20 3.39
N PHE A 60 7.44 -6.26 3.97
CA PHE A 60 8.53 -7.09 3.47
C PHE A 60 8.25 -8.58 3.64
N GLY A 61 8.66 -9.37 2.64
CA GLY A 61 8.60 -10.83 2.68
C GLY A 61 9.76 -11.45 3.46
N CYS A 62 10.98 -10.90 3.32
CA CYS A 62 12.21 -11.42 3.93
C CYS A 62 13.22 -10.29 4.25
N ALA A 63 12.82 -9.30 5.04
CA ALA A 63 13.70 -8.19 5.43
C ALA A 63 14.88 -8.58 6.33
N ASP A 64 14.85 -9.78 6.90
CA ASP A 64 15.93 -10.38 7.69
C ASP A 64 17.00 -11.08 6.83
N GLU A 65 16.71 -11.35 5.55
CA GLU A 65 17.65 -11.94 4.60
C GLU A 65 18.42 -10.84 3.84
N LEU A 66 19.49 -10.32 4.44
CA LEU A 66 20.23 -9.16 3.90
C LEU A 66 20.87 -9.38 2.52
N ASP A 67 21.18 -10.64 2.18
CA ASP A 67 21.75 -11.02 0.88
C ASP A 67 20.68 -11.22 -0.21
N SER A 68 19.39 -11.20 0.16
CA SER A 68 18.27 -11.38 -0.77
C SER A 68 17.96 -10.10 -1.53
N SER A 69 17.83 -10.21 -2.86
CA SER A 69 17.41 -9.08 -3.71
C SER A 69 15.94 -8.71 -3.54
N ILE A 70 15.14 -9.52 -2.84
CA ILE A 70 13.70 -9.33 -2.71
C ILE A 70 13.38 -8.03 -2.00
N THR A 71 13.96 -7.76 -0.82
CA THR A 71 13.64 -6.55 -0.05
C THR A 71 13.93 -5.26 -0.83
N PRO A 72 15.10 -5.09 -1.49
CA PRO A 72 15.35 -3.97 -2.41
C PRO A 72 14.31 -3.84 -3.53
N GLN A 73 13.91 -4.94 -4.16
CA GLN A 73 12.89 -4.94 -5.23
C GLN A 73 11.51 -4.51 -4.69
N GLN A 74 11.15 -4.94 -3.49
CA GLN A 74 9.92 -4.52 -2.82
C GLN A 74 9.92 -3.01 -2.52
N ILE A 75 11.05 -2.45 -2.07
CA ILE A 75 11.22 -1.00 -1.84
C ILE A 75 11.06 -0.25 -3.16
N GLU A 76 11.76 -0.65 -4.21
CA GLU A 76 11.73 0.02 -5.52
C GLU A 76 10.31 0.02 -6.12
N LEU A 77 9.64 -1.13 -6.09
CA LEU A 77 8.27 -1.26 -6.57
C LEU A 77 7.31 -0.37 -5.77
N PHE A 78 7.40 -0.40 -4.43
CA PHE A 78 6.53 0.41 -3.59
C PHE A 78 6.75 1.92 -3.80
N MET A 79 8.01 2.35 -3.93
CA MET A 79 8.36 3.75 -4.16
C MET A 79 7.95 4.24 -5.55
N SER A 80 8.06 3.39 -6.58
CA SER A 80 7.63 3.74 -7.93
C SER A 80 6.11 3.91 -8.03
N LEU A 81 5.33 2.98 -7.47
CA LEU A 81 3.86 3.05 -7.45
C LEU A 81 3.34 4.24 -6.63
N THR A 82 4.01 4.57 -5.54
CA THR A 82 3.61 5.69 -4.66
C THR A 82 4.29 7.02 -5.01
N SER A 83 5.05 7.07 -6.11
CA SER A 83 5.70 8.29 -6.57
C SER A 83 4.69 9.41 -6.80
N GLY A 84 5.00 10.63 -6.36
CA GLY A 84 4.11 11.79 -6.45
C GLY A 84 2.86 11.75 -5.54
N CYS A 85 2.62 10.67 -4.80
CA CYS A 85 1.50 10.61 -3.86
C CYS A 85 1.78 11.50 -2.64
N GLN A 86 0.75 12.26 -2.21
CA GLN A 86 0.86 13.24 -1.12
C GLN A 86 0.67 12.66 0.28
N GLY A 87 0.05 11.49 0.41
CA GLY A 87 -0.23 10.90 1.72
C GLY A 87 0.93 10.06 2.27
N GLU A 88 0.74 9.62 3.51
CA GLU A 88 1.73 8.86 4.27
C GLU A 88 2.03 7.51 3.63
N ARG A 89 3.26 7.03 3.86
CA ARG A 89 3.78 5.75 3.39
C ARG A 89 4.32 4.96 4.56
N SER A 90 4.06 3.66 4.59
CA SER A 90 4.56 2.75 5.63
C SER A 90 4.94 1.40 5.04
N LEU A 91 6.22 1.04 5.12
CA LEU A 91 6.76 -0.19 4.52
C LEU A 91 7.50 -1.05 5.55
N ALA A 92 8.31 -0.42 6.41
CA ALA A 92 9.20 -1.09 7.34
C ALA A 92 8.49 -1.66 8.59
N ALA A 93 8.76 -2.92 8.91
CA ALA A 93 8.60 -3.47 10.26
C ALA A 93 9.97 -3.50 10.97
N SER A 94 10.16 -4.34 12.00
CA SER A 94 11.41 -4.34 12.80
C SER A 94 12.69 -4.57 11.99
N ALA A 95 12.75 -5.61 11.16
CA ALA A 95 13.93 -5.89 10.33
C ALA A 95 14.16 -4.80 9.27
N GLY A 96 13.07 -4.27 8.68
CA GLY A 96 13.07 -3.09 7.82
C GLY A 96 13.73 -1.89 8.49
N LEU A 97 13.27 -1.55 9.69
CA LEU A 97 13.74 -0.40 10.47
C LEU A 97 15.23 -0.51 10.83
N LEU A 98 15.71 -1.73 11.11
CA LEU A 98 17.08 -1.96 11.56
C LEU A 98 18.09 -2.04 10.42
N ALA A 99 17.70 -2.59 9.26
CA ALA A 99 18.63 -2.94 8.19
C ALA A 99 18.40 -2.20 6.87
N TRP A 100 17.24 -1.55 6.68
CA TRP A 100 16.83 -0.96 5.39
C TRP A 100 16.41 0.51 5.55
N PRO A 101 17.36 1.45 5.73
CA PRO A 101 17.05 2.85 6.01
C PRO A 101 16.37 3.61 4.86
N GLN A 102 16.32 3.02 3.66
CA GLN A 102 15.60 3.57 2.50
C GLN A 102 14.11 3.16 2.45
N SER A 103 13.65 2.36 3.42
CA SER A 103 12.26 1.88 3.51
C SER A 103 11.30 2.82 4.21
#